data_AF-A0A089LV21-F1
#
_entry.id   AF-A0A089LV21-F1
#
_cell.length_a   1.000
_cell.length_b   1.000
_cell.length_c   1.000
_cell.angle_alpha   90.00
_cell.angle_beta   90.00
_cell.angle_gamma   90.00
#
_symmetry.space_group_name_H-M   'P 1'
#
loop_
_entity.id
_entity.type
_entity.pdbx_description
1 polymer ?
#
loop_
_entity_poly.entity_id
_entity_poly.type
_entity_poly.pdbx_seq_one_letter_code
_entity_poly.pdbx_strand_id
1 'polypeptide(L)'
;MSLIAGTIVKLEVAREVSPYGFFLNAGDQDVLLHYTELTDKVKPGDTLEVFLFFDTEDRLAATMKRPYLTLGEMALLQVADIHPRLGCFLEMGLGRQLLLPIRELPELKELHPQVGDSVYVIMEHDKQGRLRAKLAGEQELAPLAFPAPSSWKGQWLKARVYKPLQMGTFVIVDGGVLGFGAIGMIHSSERPRLLRLGEEFEARVAHIREDGRVNLSMAQRKEVGRDMDSTRILEFLQNRPGGAMPYSDATPPDIIKQRFGISKSAFKRALGKLMKEGLITQKESWTYLAQDGKGQPDGGGTGGDSAQ
;
A
#
# COMPACT_ATOMS: atom_id res chain seq x y z
N MET A 1 -9.03 -7.09 42.89
CA MET A 1 -8.64 -6.60 41.54
C MET A 1 -9.48 -7.41 40.55
N SER A 2 -10.10 -6.79 39.55
CA SER A 2 -10.79 -7.56 38.50
C SER A 2 -9.75 -8.06 37.51
N LEU A 3 -9.66 -9.38 37.30
CA LEU A 3 -8.77 -9.97 36.32
C LEU A 3 -9.45 -9.95 34.96
N ILE A 4 -8.85 -9.23 34.02
CA ILE A 4 -9.43 -8.98 32.70
C ILE A 4 -8.48 -9.54 31.65
N ALA A 5 -8.94 -10.51 30.86
CA ALA A 5 -8.18 -11.00 29.71
C ALA A 5 -7.87 -9.85 28.74
N GLY A 6 -6.67 -9.82 28.19
CA GLY A 6 -6.20 -8.73 27.35
C GLY A 6 -5.41 -7.66 28.11
N THR A 7 -5.21 -7.79 29.42
CA THR A 7 -4.45 -6.81 30.23
C THR A 7 -3.14 -7.40 30.75
N ILE A 8 -2.17 -6.52 31.02
CA ILE A 8 -0.91 -6.86 31.67
C ILE A 8 -1.05 -6.54 33.16
N VAL A 9 -0.72 -7.51 34.01
CA VAL A 9 -0.82 -7.40 35.47
C VAL A 9 0.46 -7.91 36.13
N LYS A 10 0.71 -7.46 37.36
CA LYS A 10 1.79 -8.00 38.20
C LYS A 10 1.21 -8.96 39.22
N LEU A 11 1.63 -10.22 39.17
CA LEU A 11 1.14 -11.29 40.05
C LEU A 11 2.31 -12.02 40.72
N GLU A 12 2.12 -12.42 41.97
CA GLU A 12 3.10 -13.21 42.71
C GLU A 12 2.97 -14.70 42.37
N VAL A 13 4.08 -15.40 42.22
CA VAL A 13 4.11 -16.84 41.98
C VAL A 13 3.85 -17.56 43.30
N ALA A 14 2.68 -18.17 43.44
CA ALA A 14 2.29 -18.87 44.67
C ALA A 14 2.99 -20.22 44.82
N ARG A 15 2.97 -21.02 43.75
CA ARG A 15 3.52 -22.39 43.74
C ARG A 15 3.82 -22.88 42.35
N GLU A 16 4.74 -23.83 42.27
CA GLU A 16 5.02 -24.62 41.07
C GLU A 16 4.27 -25.96 41.16
N VAL A 17 3.63 -26.37 40.06
CA VAL A 17 2.90 -27.63 39.95
C VAL A 17 3.31 -28.33 38.66
N SER A 18 4.20 -29.31 38.79
CA SER A 18 4.61 -30.17 37.68
C SER A 18 3.48 -31.15 37.29
N PRO A 19 3.22 -31.39 35.99
CA PRO A 19 3.98 -30.94 34.82
C PRO A 19 3.46 -29.66 34.16
N TYR A 20 2.58 -28.89 34.81
CA TYR A 20 1.83 -27.81 34.17
C TYR A 20 2.60 -26.48 34.13
N GLY A 21 3.14 -26.04 35.26
CA GLY A 21 3.81 -24.74 35.37
C GLY A 21 3.60 -24.09 36.73
N PHE A 22 3.45 -22.77 36.73
CA PHE A 22 3.33 -21.96 37.94
C PHE A 22 1.91 -21.44 38.11
N PHE A 23 1.41 -21.44 39.34
CA PHE A 23 0.16 -20.78 39.69
C PHE A 23 0.46 -19.41 40.29
N LEU A 24 -0.10 -18.38 39.68
CA LEU A 24 0.05 -17.00 40.08
C LEU A 24 -1.12 -16.59 40.98
N ASN A 25 -0.81 -16.03 42.15
CA ASN A 25 -1.81 -15.54 43.09
C ASN A 25 -2.47 -14.28 42.52
N ALA A 26 -3.75 -14.39 42.20
CA ALA A 26 -4.54 -13.28 41.68
C ALA A 26 -5.73 -12.93 42.60
N GLY A 27 -5.59 -13.22 43.89
CA GLY A 27 -6.60 -12.99 44.93
C GLY A 27 -7.50 -14.20 45.11
N ASP A 28 -8.75 -14.09 44.66
CA ASP A 28 -9.78 -15.13 44.88
C ASP A 28 -9.63 -16.34 43.95
N GLN A 29 -8.79 -16.24 42.91
CA GLN A 29 -8.51 -17.30 41.95
C GLN A 29 -7.03 -17.28 41.56
N ASP A 30 -6.44 -18.46 41.39
CA ASP A 30 -5.09 -18.59 40.86
C ASP A 30 -5.12 -18.66 39.32
N VAL A 31 -4.13 -18.06 38.68
CA VAL A 31 -3.97 -18.08 37.22
C VAL A 31 -2.79 -18.96 36.84
N LEU A 32 -2.99 -19.86 35.86
CA LEU A 32 -1.92 -20.75 35.39
C LEU A 32 -0.98 -20.02 34.42
N LEU A 33 0.32 -20.04 34.72
CA LEU A 33 1.43 -19.73 33.83
C LEU A 33 2.09 -21.04 33.41
N HIS A 34 1.71 -21.55 32.24
CA HIS A 34 2.24 -22.81 31.72
C HIS A 34 3.74 -22.69 31.38
N TYR A 35 4.51 -23.78 31.49
CA TYR A 35 5.95 -23.76 31.20
C TYR A 35 6.30 -23.22 29.79
N THR A 36 5.41 -23.43 28.80
CA THR A 36 5.59 -22.94 27.41
C THR A 36 5.40 -21.44 27.25
N GLU A 37 4.93 -20.76 28.29
CA GLU A 37 4.64 -19.33 28.31
C GLU A 37 5.68 -18.53 29.10
N LEU A 38 6.74 -19.20 29.59
CA LEU A 38 7.89 -18.59 30.24
C LEU A 38 8.85 -17.98 29.21
N THR A 39 9.37 -16.79 29.52
CA THR A 39 10.49 -16.18 28.79
C THR A 39 11.81 -16.29 29.55
N ASP A 40 11.73 -16.47 30.87
CA ASP A 40 12.87 -16.51 31.79
C ASP A 40 12.63 -17.55 32.89
N LYS A 41 13.65 -17.78 33.74
CA LYS A 41 13.52 -18.67 34.90
C LYS A 41 12.64 -18.02 35.97
N VAL A 42 11.71 -18.80 36.51
CA VAL A 42 10.73 -18.37 37.53
C VAL A 42 10.86 -19.25 38.78
N LYS A 43 10.64 -18.67 39.96
CA LYS A 43 10.55 -19.37 41.24
C LYS A 43 9.34 -18.91 42.05
N PRO A 44 8.80 -19.76 42.95
CA PRO A 44 7.81 -19.32 43.93
C PRO A 44 8.29 -18.13 44.75
N GLY A 45 7.41 -17.15 44.97
CA GLY A 45 7.70 -15.86 45.61
C GLY A 45 8.10 -14.73 44.65
N ASP A 46 8.41 -15.03 43.38
CA ASP A 46 8.70 -13.99 42.39
C ASP A 46 7.43 -13.21 42.04
N THR A 47 7.55 -11.90 41.79
CA THR A 47 6.47 -11.08 41.21
C THR A 47 6.73 -10.91 39.71
N LEU A 48 5.81 -11.37 38.89
CA LEU A 48 5.93 -11.39 37.44
C LEU A 48 4.95 -10.42 36.79
N GLU A 49 5.40 -9.71 35.76
CA GLU A 49 4.53 -8.99 34.84
C GLU A 49 4.07 -9.95 33.74
N VAL A 50 2.77 -10.22 33.67
CA VAL A 50 2.18 -11.21 32.78
C VAL A 50 0.97 -10.67 32.04
N PHE A 51 0.78 -11.13 30.81
CA PHE A 51 -0.43 -10.88 30.03
C PHE A 51 -1.47 -11.96 30.31
N LEU A 52 -2.70 -11.54 30.61
CA LEU A 52 -3.83 -12.43 30.85
C LEU A 52 -4.58 -12.76 29.56
N PHE A 53 -4.95 -14.02 29.35
CA PHE A 53 -5.73 -14.45 28.20
C PHE A 53 -6.58 -15.69 28.54
N PHE A 54 -7.47 -16.08 27.64
CA PHE A 54 -8.21 -17.35 27.75
C PHE A 54 -7.51 -18.46 26.96
N ASP A 55 -7.22 -19.58 27.63
CA ASP A 55 -6.69 -20.77 26.98
C ASP A 55 -7.73 -21.47 26.10
N THR A 56 -7.38 -22.62 25.53
CA THR A 56 -8.28 -23.40 24.66
C THR A 56 -9.44 -24.05 25.41
N GLU A 57 -9.42 -24.06 26.74
CA GLU A 57 -10.48 -24.55 27.62
C GLU A 57 -11.29 -23.41 28.24
N ASP A 58 -11.19 -22.19 27.69
CA ASP A 58 -11.83 -20.96 28.18
C ASP A 58 -11.47 -20.63 29.64
N ARG A 59 -10.29 -21.06 30.11
CA ARG A 59 -9.76 -20.71 31.44
C ARG A 59 -8.83 -19.51 31.36
N LEU A 60 -8.85 -18.68 32.40
CA LEU A 60 -7.92 -17.58 32.52
C LEU A 60 -6.51 -18.12 32.75
N ALA A 61 -5.59 -17.74 31.88
CA ALA A 61 -4.18 -18.12 31.88
C ALA A 61 -3.29 -16.88 31.72
N ALA A 62 -2.00 -17.07 32.00
CA ALA A 62 -0.99 -16.03 31.95
C ALA A 62 0.16 -16.40 31.02
N THR A 63 0.78 -15.40 30.39
CA THR A 63 2.03 -15.54 29.63
C THR A 63 2.99 -14.42 29.96
N MET A 64 4.29 -14.74 29.98
CA MET A 64 5.37 -13.74 30.10
C MET A 64 5.73 -13.12 28.75
N LYS A 65 5.22 -13.70 27.64
CA LYS A 65 5.41 -13.12 26.30
C LYS A 65 4.69 -11.78 26.22
N ARG A 66 5.33 -10.82 25.56
CA ARG A 66 4.80 -9.47 25.39
C ARG A 66 3.95 -9.38 24.13
N PRO A 67 2.65 -9.03 24.22
CA PRO A 67 1.85 -8.83 23.03
C PRO A 67 2.23 -7.52 22.33
N TYR A 68 1.84 -7.40 21.07
CA TYR A 68 1.98 -6.15 20.31
C TYR A 68 0.91 -5.11 20.67
N LEU A 69 -0.18 -5.52 21.31
CA LEU A 69 -1.27 -4.67 21.76
C LEU A 69 -2.00 -5.30 22.95
N THR A 70 -2.58 -4.46 23.80
CA THR A 70 -3.47 -4.89 24.90
C THR A 70 -4.91 -4.46 24.63
N LEU A 71 -5.83 -4.85 25.52
CA LEU A 71 -7.26 -4.58 25.39
C LEU A 71 -7.54 -3.07 25.24
N GLY A 72 -8.26 -2.71 24.17
CA GLY A 72 -8.58 -1.32 23.83
C GLY A 72 -7.47 -0.57 23.10
N GLU A 73 -6.26 -1.11 23.03
CA GLU A 73 -5.17 -0.51 22.25
C GLU A 73 -5.29 -0.86 20.77
N MET A 74 -4.75 0.04 19.95
CA MET A 74 -4.67 -0.13 18.51
C MET A 74 -3.25 -0.49 18.09
N ALA A 75 -3.11 -1.44 17.16
CA ALA A 75 -1.84 -1.75 16.53
C ALA A 75 -2.01 -2.12 15.05
N LEU A 76 -0.89 -2.11 14.33
CA LEU A 76 -0.79 -2.65 12.98
C LEU A 76 -0.31 -4.11 13.08
N LEU A 77 -1.19 -5.07 12.78
CA LEU A 77 -0.87 -6.50 12.91
C LEU A 77 -0.84 -7.19 11.56
N GLN A 78 0.12 -8.09 11.38
CA GLN A 78 0.25 -8.88 10.15
C GLN A 78 -0.73 -10.05 10.14
N VAL A 79 -1.34 -10.28 8.98
CA VAL A 79 -2.16 -11.46 8.71
C VAL A 79 -1.24 -12.67 8.58
N ALA A 80 -1.30 -13.56 9.56
CA ALA A 80 -0.49 -14.76 9.61
C ALA A 80 -1.21 -15.98 8.98
N ASP A 81 -2.54 -16.05 9.09
CA ASP A 81 -3.34 -17.08 8.44
C ASP A 81 -4.77 -16.58 8.12
N ILE A 82 -5.49 -17.28 7.24
CA ILE A 82 -6.84 -16.94 6.83
C ILE A 82 -7.72 -18.19 6.82
N HIS A 83 -8.82 -18.15 7.56
CA HIS A 83 -9.83 -19.20 7.54
C HIS A 83 -11.12 -18.70 6.85
N PRO A 84 -11.62 -19.38 5.80
CA PRO A 84 -12.70 -18.90 4.94
C PRO A 84 -14.02 -18.52 5.63
N ARG A 85 -14.28 -19.11 6.81
CA ARG A 85 -15.51 -18.86 7.59
C ARG A 85 -15.29 -18.03 8.85
N LEU A 86 -14.06 -17.98 9.36
CA LEU A 86 -13.78 -17.33 10.63
C LEU A 86 -13.25 -15.91 10.42
N GLY A 87 -12.36 -15.73 9.44
CA GLY A 87 -11.72 -14.45 9.14
C GLY A 87 -10.20 -14.59 9.08
N CYS A 88 -9.49 -13.52 9.42
CA CYS A 88 -8.03 -13.45 9.41
C CYS A 88 -7.49 -13.69 10.81
N PHE A 89 -6.40 -14.45 10.92
CA PHE A 89 -5.66 -14.60 12.15
C PHE A 89 -4.42 -13.70 12.13
N LEU A 90 -4.33 -12.82 13.12
CA LEU A 90 -3.32 -11.77 13.18
C LEU A 90 -2.22 -12.13 14.16
N GLU A 91 -0.97 -11.93 13.76
CA GLU A 91 0.18 -12.09 14.66
C GLU A 91 0.14 -10.98 15.73
N MET A 92 0.15 -11.37 17.00
CA MET A 92 0.03 -10.46 18.14
C MET A 92 1.16 -10.59 19.17
N GLY A 93 2.22 -11.34 18.86
CA GLY A 93 3.41 -11.52 19.70
C GLY A 93 3.31 -12.66 20.73
N LEU A 94 2.21 -13.43 20.74
CA LEU A 94 1.89 -14.36 21.83
C LEU A 94 1.91 -15.84 21.44
N GLY A 95 2.68 -16.26 20.43
CA GLY A 95 2.71 -17.67 19.97
C GLY A 95 1.33 -18.24 19.59
N ARG A 96 0.34 -17.36 19.49
CA ARG A 96 -1.07 -17.55 19.20
C ARG A 96 -1.56 -16.26 18.55
N GLN A 97 -2.62 -16.37 17.77
CA GLN A 97 -3.07 -15.28 16.90
C GLN A 97 -4.36 -14.64 17.43
N LEU A 98 -4.55 -13.36 17.09
CA LEU A 98 -5.79 -12.62 17.35
C LEU A 98 -6.73 -12.78 16.16
N LEU A 99 -7.94 -13.29 16.38
CA LEU A 99 -8.92 -13.44 15.31
C LEU A 99 -9.51 -12.07 14.94
N LEU A 100 -9.37 -11.67 13.68
CA LEU A 100 -10.18 -10.65 13.01
C LEU A 100 -11.37 -11.33 12.31
N PRO A 101 -12.59 -11.23 12.84
CA PRO A 101 -13.73 -11.97 12.32
C PRO A 101 -14.09 -11.60 10.87
N ILE A 102 -14.62 -12.57 10.12
CA ILE A 102 -15.04 -12.42 8.71
C ILE A 102 -16.01 -11.25 8.49
N ARG A 103 -16.85 -10.95 9.50
CA ARG A 103 -17.83 -9.85 9.48
C ARG A 103 -17.19 -8.45 9.53
N GLU A 104 -15.93 -8.36 9.95
CA GLU A 104 -15.17 -7.11 9.93
C GLU A 104 -14.56 -6.87 8.54
N LEU A 105 -14.44 -7.91 7.71
CA LEU A 105 -13.84 -7.81 6.38
C LEU A 105 -14.80 -7.17 5.36
N PRO A 106 -14.27 -6.57 4.28
CA PRO A 106 -15.10 -6.00 3.22
C PRO A 106 -16.08 -7.02 2.62
N GLU A 107 -17.23 -6.57 2.12
CA GLU A 107 -18.24 -7.46 1.53
C GLU A 107 -17.70 -8.21 0.29
N LEU A 108 -16.91 -7.52 -0.54
CA LEU A 108 -16.27 -8.11 -1.72
C LEU A 108 -15.04 -8.92 -1.29
N LYS A 109 -15.08 -10.23 -1.54
CA LYS A 109 -13.99 -11.17 -1.20
C LYS A 109 -12.64 -10.82 -1.82
N GLU A 110 -12.64 -10.23 -3.01
CA GLU A 110 -11.40 -9.77 -3.67
C GLU A 110 -10.69 -8.61 -2.94
N LEU A 111 -11.41 -7.94 -2.02
CA LEU A 111 -10.85 -6.89 -1.15
C LEU A 111 -10.41 -7.44 0.21
N HIS A 112 -10.54 -8.75 0.45
CA HIS A 112 -10.05 -9.37 1.68
C HIS A 112 -8.52 -9.32 1.73
N PRO A 113 -7.93 -9.19 2.93
CA PRO A 113 -6.49 -9.29 3.09
C PRO A 113 -5.95 -10.65 2.62
N GLN A 114 -4.66 -10.69 2.30
CA GLN A 114 -3.87 -11.89 2.08
C GLN A 114 -2.89 -12.12 3.22
N VAL A 115 -2.39 -13.35 3.36
CA VAL A 115 -1.29 -13.65 4.30
C VAL A 115 -0.09 -12.75 3.96
N GLY A 116 0.46 -12.10 4.98
CA GLY A 116 1.55 -11.13 4.85
C GLY A 116 1.11 -9.67 4.80
N ASP A 117 -0.14 -9.36 4.40
CA ASP A 117 -0.71 -8.02 4.52
C ASP A 117 -0.80 -7.63 6.01
N SER A 118 -0.91 -6.35 6.35
CA SER A 118 -1.13 -5.96 7.74
C SER A 118 -2.21 -4.91 7.88
N VAL A 119 -3.02 -5.06 8.93
CA VAL A 119 -4.25 -4.31 9.15
C VAL A 119 -4.20 -3.57 10.48
N TYR A 120 -4.75 -2.37 10.50
CA TYR A 120 -4.91 -1.61 11.74
C TYR A 120 -6.12 -2.15 12.49
N VAL A 121 -5.89 -2.60 13.73
CA VAL A 121 -6.91 -3.24 14.55
C VAL A 121 -6.85 -2.77 15.99
N ILE A 122 -7.98 -2.91 16.67
CA ILE A 122 -8.14 -2.71 18.11
C ILE A 122 -8.50 -4.04 18.74
N MET A 123 -7.89 -4.37 19.89
CA MET A 123 -8.26 -5.54 20.67
C MET A 123 -9.53 -5.26 21.46
N GLU A 124 -10.54 -6.12 21.29
CA GLU A 124 -11.81 -6.07 22.02
C GLU A 124 -12.18 -7.44 22.56
N HIS A 125 -13.17 -7.48 23.47
CA HIS A 125 -13.87 -8.71 23.81
C HIS A 125 -15.04 -8.98 22.87
N ASP A 126 -15.29 -10.26 22.61
CA ASP A 126 -16.58 -10.69 22.12
C ASP A 126 -17.64 -10.73 23.24
N LYS A 127 -18.86 -11.17 22.91
CA LYS A 127 -19.96 -11.28 23.88
C LYS A 127 -19.70 -12.30 24.99
N GLN A 128 -18.73 -13.19 24.80
CA GLN A 128 -18.34 -14.25 25.73
C GLN A 128 -17.06 -13.87 26.50
N GLY A 129 -16.49 -12.68 26.28
CA GLY A 129 -15.27 -12.22 26.94
C GLY A 129 -13.97 -12.65 26.25
N ARG A 130 -14.03 -13.33 25.10
CA ARG A 130 -12.83 -13.77 24.38
C ARG A 130 -12.20 -12.63 23.59
N LEU A 131 -10.87 -12.66 23.48
CA LEU A 131 -10.12 -11.66 22.72
C LEU A 131 -10.36 -11.80 21.22
N ARG A 132 -10.66 -10.68 20.56
CA ARG A 132 -10.73 -10.56 19.10
C ARG A 132 -10.21 -9.21 18.64
N ALA A 133 -9.91 -9.12 17.35
CA ALA A 133 -9.63 -7.87 16.67
C ALA A 133 -10.91 -7.25 16.08
N LYS A 134 -10.94 -5.93 16.05
CA LYS A 134 -11.86 -5.10 15.27
C LYS A 134 -11.04 -4.17 14.38
N LEU A 135 -11.47 -3.91 13.14
CA LEU A 135 -10.76 -2.96 12.29
C LEU A 135 -10.81 -1.54 12.87
N ALA A 136 -9.67 -0.87 12.87
CA ALA A 136 -9.60 0.55 13.17
C ALA A 136 -10.11 1.37 11.98
N GLY A 137 -11.06 2.26 12.25
CA GLY A 137 -11.61 3.17 11.26
C GLY A 137 -10.94 4.53 11.29
N GLU A 138 -11.49 5.46 10.53
CA GLU A 138 -10.97 6.82 10.48
C GLU A 138 -11.05 7.54 11.84
N GLN A 139 -12.04 7.23 12.68
CA GLN A 139 -12.21 7.84 13.99
C GLN A 139 -11.05 7.52 14.93
N GLU A 140 -10.53 6.30 14.86
CA GLU A 140 -9.42 5.85 15.70
C GLU A 140 -8.05 6.20 15.09
N LEU A 141 -7.96 6.26 13.76
CA LEU A 141 -6.72 6.58 13.04
C LEU A 141 -6.43 8.09 12.99
N ALA A 142 -7.46 8.93 12.85
CA ALA A 142 -7.29 10.38 12.66
C ALA A 142 -6.56 11.10 13.82
N PRO A 143 -6.80 10.77 15.10
CA PRO A 143 -6.05 11.36 16.22
C PRO A 143 -4.55 11.06 16.21
N LEU A 144 -4.14 9.99 15.53
CA LEU A 144 -2.74 9.53 15.46
C LEU A 144 -2.05 9.98 14.16
N ALA A 145 -2.84 10.34 13.15
CA ALA A 145 -2.34 10.86 11.89
C ALA A 145 -1.92 12.33 12.00
N PHE A 146 -0.96 12.74 11.18
CA PHE A 146 -0.52 14.12 11.09
C PHE A 146 -0.94 14.76 9.75
N PRO A 147 -1.08 16.09 9.70
CA PRO A 147 -1.34 16.80 8.44
C PRO A 147 -0.11 16.70 7.51
N ALA A 148 -0.32 16.22 6.29
CA ALA A 148 0.78 15.99 5.36
C ALA A 148 1.52 17.29 5.01
N PRO A 149 2.87 17.30 5.07
CA PRO A 149 3.65 18.48 4.74
C PRO A 149 3.56 18.80 3.24
N SER A 150 3.61 20.09 2.91
CA SER A 150 3.51 20.57 1.52
C SER A 150 4.57 19.97 0.58
N SER A 151 5.73 19.59 1.12
CA SER A 151 6.83 18.94 0.40
C SER A 151 6.47 17.58 -0.21
N TRP A 152 5.45 16.89 0.33
CA TRP A 152 5.01 15.60 -0.21
C TRP A 152 4.34 15.72 -1.57
N LYS A 153 3.86 16.91 -1.96
CA LYS A 153 3.12 17.09 -3.21
C LYS A 153 3.95 16.65 -4.41
N GLY A 154 3.46 15.63 -5.11
CA GLY A 154 4.10 15.07 -6.29
C GLY A 154 5.11 13.95 -6.01
N GLN A 155 5.43 13.66 -4.75
CA GLN A 155 6.27 12.54 -4.36
C GLN A 155 5.51 11.22 -4.42
N TRP A 156 6.23 10.13 -4.68
CA TRP A 156 5.74 8.77 -4.55
C TRP A 156 6.05 8.27 -3.15
N LEU A 157 5.01 7.85 -2.44
CA LEU A 157 5.10 7.37 -1.07
C LEU A 157 4.37 6.05 -0.95
N LYS A 158 4.81 5.23 0.01
CA LYS A 158 4.10 4.03 0.40
C LYS A 158 2.82 4.41 1.14
N ALA A 159 1.77 3.66 0.88
CA ALA A 159 0.49 3.82 1.52
C ALA A 159 -0.12 2.45 1.81
N ARG A 160 -0.86 2.37 2.91
CA ARG A 160 -1.51 1.15 3.38
C ARG A 160 -3.01 1.31 3.45
N VAL A 161 -3.72 0.36 2.86
CA VAL A 161 -5.18 0.38 2.83
C VAL A 161 -5.77 0.05 4.20
N TYR A 162 -6.52 0.98 4.79
CA TYR A 162 -7.33 0.70 5.99
C TYR A 162 -8.83 0.53 5.68
N LYS A 163 -9.32 1.09 4.56
CA LYS A 163 -10.72 0.94 4.15
C LYS A 163 -10.86 0.96 2.63
N PRO A 164 -11.00 -0.20 1.98
CA PRO A 164 -11.26 -0.27 0.55
C PRO A 164 -12.74 -0.06 0.23
N LEU A 165 -13.07 0.82 -0.72
CA LEU A 165 -14.42 0.95 -1.29
C LEU A 165 -14.34 0.98 -2.82
N GLN A 166 -15.48 0.70 -3.47
CA GLN A 166 -15.58 0.67 -4.93
C GLN A 166 -15.39 2.06 -5.58
N MET A 167 -15.78 3.14 -4.91
CA MET A 167 -15.60 4.52 -5.42
C MET A 167 -14.26 5.16 -5.06
N GLY A 168 -13.58 4.66 -4.03
CA GLY A 168 -12.27 5.14 -3.59
C GLY A 168 -11.68 4.25 -2.50
N THR A 169 -10.36 4.29 -2.30
CA THR A 169 -9.68 3.54 -1.24
C THR A 169 -9.10 4.52 -0.25
N PHE A 170 -9.38 4.34 1.03
CA PHE A 170 -8.77 5.12 2.10
C PHE A 170 -7.54 4.42 2.64
N VAL A 171 -6.52 5.22 2.91
CA VAL A 171 -5.18 4.75 3.22
C VAL A 171 -4.52 5.58 4.30
N ILE A 172 -3.54 4.99 4.96
CA ILE A 172 -2.53 5.71 5.73
C ILE A 172 -1.27 5.77 4.87
N VAL A 173 -0.83 6.98 4.55
CA VAL A 173 0.42 7.23 3.85
C VAL A 173 1.56 7.23 4.86
N ASP A 174 2.59 6.44 4.57
CA ASP A 174 3.74 6.29 5.44
C ASP A 174 4.43 7.64 5.67
N GLY A 175 4.57 8.01 6.94
CA GLY A 175 5.23 9.23 7.38
C GLY A 175 6.73 9.10 7.58
N GLY A 176 7.29 7.89 7.43
CA GLY A 176 8.65 7.57 7.80
C GLY A 176 8.84 7.54 9.32
N VAL A 177 9.92 8.14 9.82
CA VAL A 177 10.33 8.06 11.23
C VAL A 177 9.41 8.85 12.19
N LEU A 178 8.60 9.77 11.67
CA LEU A 178 7.74 10.64 12.48
C LEU A 178 6.26 10.21 12.37
N GLY A 179 5.73 9.66 13.46
CA GLY A 179 4.29 9.47 13.66
C GLY A 179 3.67 8.27 12.93
N PHE A 180 2.34 8.20 12.98
CA PHE A 180 1.55 7.09 12.42
C PHE A 180 1.37 7.18 10.88
N GLY A 181 1.53 8.38 10.32
CA GLY A 181 1.35 8.68 8.89
C GLY A 181 0.32 9.79 8.63
N ALA A 182 -0.07 9.98 7.38
CA ALA A 182 -1.14 10.92 6.99
C ALA A 182 -2.34 10.17 6.38
N ILE A 183 -3.56 10.63 6.69
CA ILE A 183 -4.76 10.06 6.07
C ILE A 183 -4.84 10.47 4.60
N GLY A 184 -5.03 9.47 3.74
CA GLY A 184 -5.15 9.66 2.31
C GLY A 184 -6.33 8.92 1.70
N MET A 185 -6.62 9.29 0.45
CA MET A 185 -7.63 8.63 -0.37
C MET A 185 -7.18 8.59 -1.82
N ILE A 186 -7.38 7.45 -2.47
CA ILE A 186 -7.24 7.31 -3.92
C ILE A 186 -8.62 7.12 -4.54
N HIS A 187 -8.98 8.03 -5.44
CA HIS A 187 -10.23 7.95 -6.18
C HIS A 187 -10.19 6.79 -7.19
N SER A 188 -11.34 6.19 -7.47
CA SER A 188 -11.46 5.08 -8.44
C SER A 188 -10.86 5.39 -9.81
N SER A 189 -10.93 6.64 -10.29
CA SER A 189 -10.34 7.06 -11.57
C SER A 189 -8.82 7.15 -11.58
N GLU A 190 -8.19 7.18 -10.40
CA GLU A 190 -6.74 7.38 -10.23
C GLU A 190 -6.03 6.07 -9.84
N ARG A 191 -6.77 4.95 -9.76
CA ARG A 191 -6.24 3.60 -9.52
C ARG A 191 -6.53 2.67 -10.72
N PRO A 192 -5.53 1.93 -11.23
CA PRO A 192 -5.73 1.00 -12.34
C PRO A 192 -6.39 -0.31 -11.91
N ARG A 193 -6.39 -0.62 -10.61
CA ARG A 193 -6.99 -1.83 -10.03
C ARG A 193 -7.58 -1.53 -8.66
N LEU A 194 -8.39 -2.46 -8.15
CA LEU A 194 -8.80 -2.45 -6.76
C LEU A 194 -7.61 -2.77 -5.85
N LEU A 195 -7.66 -2.20 -4.64
CA LEU A 195 -6.66 -2.37 -3.59
C LEU A 195 -7.37 -3.03 -2.41
N ARG A 196 -6.84 -4.17 -1.95
CA ARG A 196 -7.46 -4.93 -0.87
C ARG A 196 -7.11 -4.35 0.50
N LEU A 197 -7.86 -4.72 1.52
CA LEU A 197 -7.63 -4.30 2.90
C LEU A 197 -6.23 -4.77 3.37
N GLY A 198 -5.48 -3.87 4.02
CA GLY A 198 -4.14 -4.16 4.55
C GLY A 198 -3.02 -4.16 3.51
N GLU A 199 -3.34 -4.00 2.22
CA GLU A 199 -2.36 -3.96 1.15
C GLU A 199 -1.48 -2.71 1.26
N GLU A 200 -0.17 -2.89 1.14
CA GLU A 200 0.79 -1.81 0.95
C GLU A 200 1.06 -1.62 -0.55
N PHE A 201 1.05 -0.36 -0.99
CA PHE A 201 1.33 0.02 -2.37
C PHE A 201 1.98 1.40 -2.44
N GLU A 202 2.58 1.72 -3.58
CA GLU A 202 3.11 3.06 -3.82
C GLU A 202 2.14 3.90 -4.65
N ALA A 203 1.97 5.15 -4.25
CA ALA A 203 1.20 6.12 -5.01
C ALA A 203 1.76 7.52 -4.85
N ARG A 204 1.48 8.36 -5.85
CA ARG A 204 1.91 9.74 -5.85
C ARG A 204 0.91 10.63 -5.13
N VAL A 205 1.39 11.55 -4.30
CA VAL A 205 0.56 12.61 -3.72
C VAL A 205 0.15 13.59 -4.83
N ALA A 206 -1.10 13.53 -5.25
CA ALA A 206 -1.63 14.40 -6.30
C ALA A 206 -2.04 15.77 -5.76
N HIS A 207 -2.64 15.79 -4.57
CA HIS A 207 -3.11 17.00 -3.93
C HIS A 207 -3.08 16.84 -2.40
N ILE A 208 -2.78 17.92 -1.70
CA ILE A 208 -2.87 18.01 -0.23
C ILE A 208 -4.01 18.98 0.05
N ARG A 209 -4.98 18.53 0.83
CA ARG A 209 -6.19 19.26 1.18
C ARG A 209 -5.92 20.24 2.32
N GLU A 210 -6.83 21.18 2.53
CA GLU A 210 -6.75 22.17 3.61
C GLU A 210 -6.74 21.53 5.02
N ASP A 211 -7.40 20.39 5.18
CA ASP A 211 -7.43 19.60 6.42
C ASP A 211 -6.16 18.74 6.62
N GLY A 212 -5.16 18.86 5.74
CA GLY A 212 -3.92 18.11 5.78
C GLY A 212 -4.01 16.68 5.22
N ARG A 213 -5.19 16.23 4.78
CA ARG A 213 -5.36 14.92 4.14
C ARG A 213 -4.86 14.94 2.70
N VAL A 214 -4.54 13.76 2.16
CA VAL A 214 -3.94 13.66 0.82
C VAL A 214 -4.80 12.90 -0.17
N ASN A 215 -4.90 13.43 -1.39
CA ASN A 215 -5.42 12.69 -2.53
C ASN A 215 -4.25 12.06 -3.29
N LEU A 216 -4.33 10.76 -3.50
CA LEU A 216 -3.29 9.96 -4.15
C LEU A 216 -3.67 9.59 -5.58
N SER A 217 -2.65 9.28 -6.38
CA SER A 217 -2.81 8.77 -7.74
C SER A 217 -1.73 7.73 -8.04
N MET A 218 -2.15 6.57 -8.54
CA MET A 218 -1.25 5.56 -9.10
C MET A 218 -0.94 5.84 -10.58
N ALA A 219 -1.63 6.80 -11.19
CA ALA A 219 -1.37 7.21 -12.55
C ALA A 219 -0.15 8.15 -12.61
N GLN A 220 0.68 7.95 -13.66
CA GLN A 220 1.74 8.90 -13.99
C GLN A 220 1.15 10.28 -14.29
N ARG A 221 1.92 11.35 -14.04
CA ARG A 221 1.49 12.72 -14.34
C ARG A 221 1.08 12.82 -15.81
N LYS A 222 -0.01 13.52 -16.12
CA LYS A 222 -0.45 13.77 -17.50
C LYS A 222 0.63 14.44 -18.35
N GLU A 223 1.53 15.25 -17.75
CA GLU A 223 2.69 15.83 -18.43
C GLU A 223 3.76 14.77 -18.75
N VAL A 224 4.12 13.93 -17.78
CA VAL A 224 5.02 12.79 -18.02
C VAL A 224 4.42 11.82 -19.04
N GLY A 225 3.12 11.56 -19.00
CA GLY A 225 2.42 10.76 -20.01
C GLY A 225 2.47 11.41 -21.40
N ARG A 226 2.31 12.74 -21.50
CA ARG A 226 2.48 13.46 -22.78
C ARG A 226 3.91 13.36 -23.29
N ASP A 227 4.89 13.49 -22.40
CA ASP A 227 6.30 13.38 -22.75
C ASP A 227 6.65 11.95 -23.18
N MET A 228 6.18 10.95 -22.44
CA MET A 228 6.34 9.53 -22.79
C MET A 228 5.63 9.16 -24.09
N ASP A 229 4.45 9.70 -24.36
CA ASP A 229 3.75 9.49 -25.64
C ASP A 229 4.59 10.06 -26.78
N SER A 230 5.15 11.27 -26.63
CA SER A 230 6.06 11.86 -27.63
C SER A 230 7.35 11.04 -27.79
N THR A 231 7.98 10.60 -26.70
CA THR A 231 9.20 9.80 -26.73
C THR A 231 8.95 8.44 -27.39
N ARG A 232 7.88 7.73 -27.02
CA ARG A 232 7.52 6.44 -27.63
C ARG A 232 7.24 6.55 -29.13
N ILE A 233 6.56 7.62 -29.56
CA ILE A 233 6.29 7.85 -30.99
C ILE A 233 7.60 8.15 -31.72
N LEU A 234 8.50 8.93 -31.13
CA LEU A 234 9.81 9.24 -31.71
C LEU A 234 10.69 7.99 -31.82
N GLU A 235 10.78 7.19 -30.76
CA GLU A 235 11.50 5.90 -30.75
C GLU A 235 10.92 4.94 -31.80
N PHE A 236 9.59 4.84 -31.90
CA PHE A 236 8.93 4.04 -32.92
C PHE A 236 9.33 4.49 -34.34
N LEU A 237 9.46 5.80 -34.56
CA LEU A 237 9.85 6.37 -35.84
C LEU A 237 11.34 6.14 -36.15
N GLN A 238 12.22 6.27 -35.14
CA GLN A 238 13.66 6.01 -35.23
C GLN A 238 14.00 4.54 -35.52
N ASN A 239 13.22 3.61 -34.97
CA ASN A 239 13.43 2.18 -35.18
C ASN A 239 12.89 1.66 -36.53
N ARG A 240 12.24 2.51 -37.33
CA ARG A 240 11.73 2.11 -38.65
C ARG A 240 12.77 2.37 -39.76
N PRO A 241 12.93 1.43 -40.70
CA PRO A 241 13.71 1.67 -41.91
C PRO A 241 13.20 2.91 -42.65
N GLY A 242 14.07 3.89 -42.88
CA GLY A 242 13.73 5.14 -43.57
C GLY A 242 13.11 6.24 -42.69
N GLY A 243 13.04 6.05 -41.36
CA GLY A 243 12.65 7.13 -40.43
C GLY A 243 11.25 7.68 -40.65
N ALA A 244 10.34 6.88 -41.22
CA ALA A 244 9.02 7.30 -41.65
C ALA A 244 7.93 6.30 -41.26
N MET A 245 6.74 6.81 -40.95
CA MET A 245 5.56 5.99 -40.66
C MET A 245 4.31 6.50 -41.38
N PRO A 246 3.41 5.59 -41.83
CA PRO A 246 2.15 5.92 -42.49
C PRO A 246 1.05 6.29 -41.47
N TYR A 247 1.42 7.06 -40.45
CA TYR A 247 0.51 7.53 -39.40
C TYR A 247 0.70 9.03 -39.22
N SER A 248 -0.39 9.79 -39.29
CA SER A 248 -0.41 11.23 -39.12
C SER A 248 -1.61 11.66 -38.27
N ASP A 249 -1.80 12.96 -38.10
CA ASP A 249 -2.97 13.50 -37.38
C ASP A 249 -4.32 13.15 -38.04
N ALA A 250 -4.30 12.80 -39.34
CA ALA A 250 -5.43 12.33 -40.11
C ALA A 250 -5.80 10.87 -39.83
N THR A 251 -4.89 10.05 -39.27
CA THR A 251 -5.11 8.61 -39.05
C THR A 251 -6.38 8.35 -38.21
N PRO A 252 -7.22 7.37 -38.59
CA PRO A 252 -8.42 7.01 -37.84
C PRO A 252 -8.13 6.63 -36.37
N PRO A 253 -9.03 6.96 -35.41
CA PRO A 253 -8.83 6.69 -33.99
C PRO A 253 -8.55 5.22 -33.66
N ASP A 254 -9.24 4.29 -34.32
CA ASP A 254 -9.12 2.85 -34.03
C ASP A 254 -7.73 2.31 -34.38
N ILE A 255 -7.16 2.78 -35.50
CA ILE A 255 -5.81 2.42 -35.94
C ILE A 255 -4.76 2.99 -34.96
N ILE A 256 -4.94 4.24 -34.51
CA ILE A 256 -4.04 4.86 -33.53
C ILE A 256 -4.07 4.08 -32.21
N LYS A 257 -5.27 3.74 -31.72
CA LYS A 257 -5.43 2.98 -30.49
C LYS A 257 -4.80 1.60 -30.58
N GLN A 258 -4.96 0.91 -31.72
CA GLN A 258 -4.39 -0.42 -31.96
C GLN A 258 -2.85 -0.39 -32.05
N ARG A 259 -2.28 0.66 -32.65
CA ARG A 259 -0.83 0.72 -32.91
C ARG A 259 -0.03 1.37 -31.78
N PHE A 260 -0.58 2.39 -31.13
CA PHE A 260 0.14 3.18 -30.12
C PHE A 260 -0.45 3.06 -28.72
N GLY A 261 -1.60 2.41 -28.55
CA GLY A 261 -2.25 2.26 -27.23
C GLY A 261 -2.82 3.55 -26.64
N ILE A 262 -2.86 4.64 -27.41
CA ILE A 262 -3.30 5.98 -26.96
C ILE A 262 -4.47 6.49 -27.79
N SER A 263 -5.16 7.52 -27.28
CA SER A 263 -6.28 8.16 -28.01
C SER A 263 -5.78 9.03 -29.18
N LYS A 264 -6.64 9.27 -30.18
CA LYS A 264 -6.34 10.22 -31.29
C LYS A 264 -5.96 11.62 -30.77
N SER A 265 -6.60 12.09 -29.70
CA SER A 265 -6.27 13.38 -29.09
C SER A 265 -4.93 13.39 -28.35
N ALA A 266 -4.51 12.28 -27.74
CA ALA A 266 -3.16 12.13 -27.19
C ALA A 266 -2.10 12.07 -28.30
N PHE A 267 -2.36 11.29 -29.35
CA PHE A 267 -1.49 11.15 -30.52
C PHE A 267 -1.26 12.49 -31.24
N LYS A 268 -2.32 13.26 -31.53
CA LYS A 268 -2.20 14.59 -32.14
C LYS A 268 -1.37 15.55 -31.29
N ARG A 269 -1.52 15.50 -29.96
CA ARG A 269 -0.75 16.37 -29.04
C ARG A 269 0.72 15.96 -29.00
N ALA A 270 1.02 14.68 -28.96
CA ALA A 270 2.39 14.17 -28.98
C ALA A 270 3.11 14.54 -30.29
N LEU A 271 2.45 14.36 -31.45
CA LEU A 271 2.98 14.83 -32.74
C LEU A 271 3.17 16.35 -32.77
N GLY A 272 2.21 17.12 -32.25
CA GLY A 272 2.31 18.57 -32.16
C GLY A 272 3.52 19.04 -31.34
N LYS A 273 3.82 18.35 -30.24
CA LYS A 273 5.03 18.59 -29.44
C LYS A 273 6.30 18.29 -30.23
N LEU A 274 6.41 17.10 -30.82
CA LEU A 274 7.58 16.69 -31.59
C LEU A 274 7.85 17.59 -32.81
N MET A 275 6.80 18.06 -33.48
CA MET A 275 6.92 19.04 -34.57
C MET A 275 7.42 20.39 -34.05
N LYS A 276 6.93 20.86 -32.89
CA LYS A 276 7.38 22.09 -32.25
C LYS A 276 8.84 22.01 -31.80
N GLU A 277 9.29 20.82 -31.40
CA GLU A 277 10.69 20.52 -31.05
C GLU A 277 11.58 20.28 -32.29
N GLY A 278 11.01 20.29 -33.50
CA GLY A 278 11.75 20.13 -34.75
C GLY A 278 12.24 18.70 -35.01
N LEU A 279 11.72 17.71 -34.30
CA LEU A 279 12.18 16.31 -34.38
C LEU A 279 11.50 15.51 -35.49
N ILE A 280 10.30 15.93 -35.89
CA ILE A 280 9.50 15.28 -36.94
C ILE A 280 8.85 16.30 -37.87
N THR A 281 8.51 15.85 -39.07
CA THR A 281 7.69 16.58 -40.04
C THR A 281 6.56 15.71 -40.55
N GLN A 282 5.45 16.33 -40.98
CA GLN A 282 4.34 15.61 -41.61
C GLN A 282 4.17 16.07 -43.05
N LYS A 283 4.05 15.10 -43.96
CA LYS A 283 3.71 15.33 -45.36
C LYS A 283 2.59 14.37 -45.73
N GLU A 284 1.44 14.93 -46.07
CA GLU A 284 0.21 14.19 -46.35
C GLU A 284 -0.20 13.26 -45.19
N SER A 285 -0.33 11.96 -45.43
CA SER A 285 -0.70 10.96 -44.41
C SER A 285 0.51 10.29 -43.74
N TRP A 286 1.70 10.89 -43.89
CA TRP A 286 2.96 10.32 -43.38
C TRP A 286 3.66 11.27 -42.41
N THR A 287 4.29 10.68 -41.39
CA THR A 287 5.19 11.36 -40.46
C THR A 287 6.61 10.88 -40.71
N TYR A 288 7.56 11.82 -40.76
CA TYR A 288 8.98 11.60 -41.05
C TYR A 288 9.83 12.19 -39.93
N LEU A 289 10.98 11.59 -39.65
CA LEU A 289 12.02 12.25 -38.84
C LEU A 289 12.52 13.48 -39.57
N ALA A 290 12.72 14.57 -38.83
CA ALA A 290 13.44 15.70 -39.36
C ALA A 290 14.89 15.28 -39.63
N GLN A 291 15.41 15.56 -40.83
CA GLN A 291 16.83 15.36 -41.10
C GLN A 291 17.61 16.50 -40.42
N ASP A 292 18.60 16.15 -39.60
CA ASP A 292 19.59 17.11 -39.10
C ASP A 292 20.16 17.90 -40.28
N GLY A 293 20.03 19.22 -40.23
CA GLY A 293 20.62 20.11 -41.22
C GLY A 293 22.13 19.93 -41.26
N LYS A 294 22.63 19.18 -42.24
CA LYS A 294 24.02 19.25 -42.72
C LYS A 294 24.02 19.58 -44.20
N GLY A 295 24.37 20.84 -44.46
CA GLY A 295 25.18 21.27 -45.60
C GLY A 295 24.70 20.86 -46.98
N GLN A 296 23.98 21.78 -47.64
CA GLN A 296 24.02 21.88 -49.09
C GLN A 296 25.46 22.28 -49.48
N PRO A 297 26.24 21.48 -50.22
CA PRO A 297 27.43 21.98 -50.85
C PRO A 297 27.00 22.72 -52.13
N ASP A 298 27.46 23.96 -52.24
CA ASP A 298 27.49 24.71 -53.49
C ASP A 298 27.96 23.82 -54.64
N GLY A 299 27.19 23.87 -55.73
CA GLY A 299 27.56 23.23 -56.99
C GLY A 299 28.87 23.82 -57.50
N GLY A 300 29.94 23.05 -57.36
CA GLY A 300 31.24 23.34 -57.93
C GLY A 300 31.15 23.45 -59.46
N GLY A 301 31.53 24.61 -59.98
CA GLY A 301 31.98 24.73 -61.35
C GLY A 301 33.39 24.17 -61.50
N THR A 302 33.61 23.51 -62.63
CA THR A 302 34.80 23.51 -63.52
C THR A 302 35.15 22.11 -64.01
N GLY A 303 34.73 21.82 -65.24
CA GLY A 303 35.40 20.84 -66.12
C GLY A 303 36.05 21.63 -67.24
N GLY A 304 37.38 21.65 -67.27
CA GLY A 304 38.18 22.33 -68.27
C GLY A 304 38.34 21.54 -69.57
N ASP A 305 38.39 22.31 -70.64
CA ASP A 305 39.43 22.31 -71.69
C ASP A 305 39.82 21.01 -72.40
N SER A 306 39.58 20.98 -73.71
CA SER A 306 40.44 20.33 -74.70
C SER A 306 40.26 21.01 -76.06
N ALA A 307 41.34 21.62 -76.54
CA ALA A 307 41.46 22.20 -77.87
C ALA A 307 41.61 21.12 -78.95
N GLN A 308 40.85 21.26 -80.05
CA GLN A 308 41.32 21.41 -81.45
C GLN A 308 40.10 21.52 -82.38
#